data_AF-A0A971SGI3-F1
#
_entry.id   AF-A0A971SGI3-F1
#
_cell.length_a   1.000
_cell.length_b   1.000
_cell.length_c   1.000
_cell.angle_alpha   90.00
_cell.angle_beta   90.00
_cell.angle_gamma   90.00
#
_symmetry.space_group_name_H-M   'P 1'
#
loop_
_entity.id
_entity.type
_entity.pdbx_description
1 polymer ?
#
loop_
_entity_poly.entity_id
_entity_poly.type
_entity_poly.pdbx_seq_one_letter_code
_entity_poly.pdbx_strand_id
1 'polypeptide(L)'
;MSLGLALFVIALLTFGIIGLILSFRRRKEKKWMIPLIIVLSTALLAFIVYALLTFIFIGAADDPPSTQPSVSVTATTSRPTQTSQPETFTTLTTSTSPTTTVNTVDPEVEADPSQHPDVLGLRDLLYQETPTFASQNEVTKYILHKFLNNDFDFNFYIREEFYFDEDLEKEIVSAACETAMSYYLFSAYEIIDMYVEYDELNEKYLATVKLEYKEPEFDRQAREAAVEFLKDNPAPAAGFNDFENEKAYAKEIHDFIARRITYAPIGYDPENLSYLEHYEAYQEAYNALAAPDYTAVCAGYARGFALIAQYAGINAAYVYGNEDEISSHAWNMIYPCDGSEPVLVDMTWNDTFSGDVPGQDYVYDYYFYLSLEDDYEHFPEAYYADFLHFINR
;
A
#
# COMPACT_ATOMS: atom_id res chain seq x y z
N MET A 1 -13.32 7.44 50.52
CA MET A 1 -14.66 7.22 49.92
C MET A 1 -15.20 5.89 50.44
N SER A 2 -16.52 5.69 50.56
CA SER A 2 -17.04 4.36 50.95
C SER A 2 -16.90 3.37 49.78
N LEU A 3 -16.68 2.09 50.08
CA LEU A 3 -16.41 1.06 49.06
C LEU A 3 -17.58 0.91 48.06
N GLY A 4 -18.83 0.96 48.55
CA GLY A 4 -20.01 0.94 47.69
C GLY A 4 -20.12 2.16 46.76
N LEU A 5 -19.68 3.34 47.21
CA LEU A 5 -19.64 4.53 46.35
C LEU A 5 -18.51 4.45 45.31
N ALA A 6 -17.38 3.83 45.65
CA ALA A 6 -16.31 3.54 44.69
C ALA A 6 -16.80 2.62 43.56
N LEU A 7 -17.43 1.50 43.91
CA LEU A 7 -17.97 0.53 42.95
C LEU A 7 -19.08 1.14 42.07
N PHE A 8 -19.92 2.02 42.63
CA PHE A 8 -20.94 2.74 41.86
C PHE A 8 -20.34 3.73 40.85
N VAL A 9 -19.29 4.46 41.22
CA VAL A 9 -18.56 5.36 40.30
C VAL A 9 -17.85 4.57 39.20
N ILE A 10 -17.23 3.43 39.53
CA ILE A 10 -16.63 2.51 38.54
C ILE A 10 -17.68 2.05 37.52
N ALA A 11 -18.88 1.65 37.96
CA ALA A 11 -19.96 1.23 37.07
C ALA A 11 -20.47 2.37 36.15
N LEU A 12 -20.62 3.59 36.68
CA LEU A 12 -21.00 4.75 35.86
C LEU A 12 -19.93 5.11 34.82
N LEU A 13 -18.65 5.03 35.18
CA LEU A 13 -17.54 5.31 34.26
C LEU A 13 -17.45 4.24 33.16
N THR A 14 -17.59 2.95 33.47
CA THR A 14 -17.56 1.89 32.44
C THR A 14 -18.72 2.02 31.45
N PHE A 15 -19.96 2.21 31.93
CA PHE A 15 -21.09 2.45 31.02
C PHE A 15 -20.94 3.74 30.21
N GLY A 16 -20.38 4.81 30.79
CA GLY A 16 -20.10 6.07 30.09
C GLY A 16 -19.07 5.90 28.98
N ILE A 17 -17.95 5.21 29.25
CA ILE A 17 -16.89 4.93 28.27
C ILE A 17 -17.41 4.03 27.15
N ILE A 18 -18.16 2.96 27.46
CA ILE A 18 -18.78 2.09 26.46
C ILE A 18 -19.75 2.89 25.57
N GLY A 19 -20.57 3.76 26.16
CA GLY A 19 -21.45 4.68 25.42
C GLY A 19 -20.67 5.64 24.50
N LEU A 20 -19.55 6.18 24.96
CA LEU A 20 -18.68 7.03 24.14
C LEU A 20 -18.04 6.25 22.98
N ILE A 21 -17.54 5.03 23.21
CA ILE A 21 -16.92 4.19 22.15
C ILE A 21 -17.96 3.81 21.09
N LEU A 22 -19.19 3.47 21.50
CA LEU A 22 -20.30 3.19 20.57
C LEU A 22 -20.79 4.45 19.81
N SER A 23 -20.59 5.65 20.37
CA SER A 23 -20.84 6.93 19.69
C SER A 23 -19.67 7.34 18.78
N PHE A 24 -18.44 6.99 19.14
CA PHE A 24 -17.23 7.24 18.35
C PHE A 24 -17.27 6.48 17.03
N ARG A 25 -17.69 5.20 17.07
CA ARG A 25 -18.01 4.37 15.88
C ARG A 25 -19.17 4.88 15.00
N ARG A 26 -19.73 6.08 15.27
CA ARG A 26 -20.92 6.61 14.57
C ARG A 26 -20.83 8.09 14.15
N ARG A 27 -19.68 8.75 14.27
CA ARG A 27 -19.51 10.17 13.88
C ARG A 27 -18.20 10.39 13.10
N LYS A 28 -18.26 11.21 12.05
CA LYS A 28 -17.05 11.66 11.29
C LYS A 28 -16.12 12.51 12.17
N GLU A 29 -16.66 13.48 12.91
CA GLU A 29 -15.85 14.34 13.80
C GLU A 29 -15.35 13.61 15.05
N LYS A 30 -14.06 13.25 15.05
CA LYS A 30 -13.39 12.53 16.15
C LYS A 30 -12.63 13.44 17.14
N LYS A 31 -12.24 14.67 16.70
CA LYS A 31 -11.20 15.52 17.31
C LYS A 31 -11.35 15.78 18.84
N TRP A 32 -12.57 15.85 19.37
CA TRP A 32 -12.83 16.06 20.81
C TRP A 32 -13.16 14.79 21.63
N MET A 33 -13.43 13.65 20.98
CA MET A 33 -13.86 12.43 21.68
C MET A 33 -12.69 11.62 22.26
N ILE A 34 -11.58 11.54 21.53
CA ILE A 34 -10.38 10.80 21.94
C ILE A 34 -9.83 11.29 23.30
N PRO A 35 -9.52 12.59 23.51
CA PRO A 35 -9.02 13.06 24.81
C PRO A 35 -10.02 12.84 25.95
N LEU A 36 -11.33 12.90 25.69
CA LEU A 36 -12.36 12.63 26.69
C LEU A 36 -12.39 11.14 27.10
N ILE A 37 -12.22 10.21 26.15
CA ILE A 37 -12.11 8.77 26.43
C ILE A 37 -10.85 8.47 27.25
N ILE A 38 -9.71 9.09 26.92
CA ILE A 38 -8.44 8.92 27.67
C ILE A 38 -8.59 9.41 29.12
N VAL A 39 -9.15 10.61 29.34
CA VAL A 39 -9.35 11.17 30.68
C VAL A 39 -10.31 10.30 31.52
N LEU A 40 -11.42 9.84 30.93
CA LEU A 40 -12.38 8.97 31.63
C LEU A 40 -11.77 7.60 31.96
N SER A 41 -10.98 7.01 31.05
CA SER A 41 -10.30 5.73 31.26
C SER A 41 -9.22 5.82 32.35
N THR A 42 -8.48 6.94 32.38
CA THR A 42 -7.49 7.23 33.43
C THR A 42 -8.16 7.38 34.80
N ALA A 43 -9.29 8.07 34.88
CA ALA A 43 -10.08 8.19 36.10
C ALA A 43 -10.64 6.83 36.58
N LEU A 44 -11.15 6.01 35.65
CA LEU A 44 -11.61 4.66 35.94
C LEU A 44 -10.49 3.78 36.53
N LEU A 45 -9.30 3.79 35.92
CA LEU A 45 -8.13 3.06 36.42
C LEU A 45 -7.75 3.50 37.84
N ALA A 46 -7.74 4.81 38.12
CA ALA A 46 -7.45 5.34 39.45
C ALA A 46 -8.47 4.86 40.51
N PHE A 47 -9.77 4.78 40.17
CA PHE A 47 -10.78 4.24 41.08
C PHE A 47 -10.67 2.72 41.29
N ILE A 48 -10.29 1.96 40.25
CA ILE A 48 -10.02 0.52 40.37
C ILE A 48 -8.81 0.27 41.29
N VAL A 49 -7.71 1.01 41.10
CA VAL A 49 -6.51 0.93 41.97
C VAL A 49 -6.85 1.32 43.41
N TYR A 50 -7.64 2.38 43.62
CA TYR A 50 -8.13 2.75 44.95
C TYR A 50 -8.95 1.63 45.61
N ALA A 51 -9.86 0.99 44.87
CA ALA A 51 -10.67 -0.12 45.38
C ALA A 51 -9.80 -1.34 45.74
N LEU A 52 -8.86 -1.74 44.87
CA LEU A 52 -7.95 -2.85 45.09
C LEU A 52 -7.05 -2.61 46.32
N LEU A 53 -6.45 -1.42 46.44
CA LEU A 53 -5.67 -1.05 47.63
C LEU A 53 -6.53 -1.06 48.90
N THR A 54 -7.79 -0.62 48.83
CA THR A 54 -8.73 -0.68 49.97
C THR A 54 -8.98 -2.13 50.40
N PHE A 55 -9.12 -3.08 49.47
CA PHE A 55 -9.23 -4.50 49.80
C PHE A 55 -7.93 -5.06 50.42
N ILE A 56 -6.77 -4.74 49.86
CA ILE A 56 -5.46 -5.21 50.34
C ILE A 56 -5.19 -4.73 51.77
N PHE A 57 -5.42 -3.45 52.07
CA PHE A 57 -5.19 -2.89 53.40
C PHE A 57 -6.26 -3.29 54.45
N ILE A 58 -7.43 -3.77 54.03
CA ILE A 58 -8.38 -4.43 54.94
C ILE A 58 -7.91 -5.85 55.26
N GLY A 59 -7.52 -6.65 54.25
CA GLY A 59 -7.02 -8.01 54.48
C GLY A 59 -5.73 -8.06 55.31
N ALA A 60 -4.83 -7.10 55.12
CA ALA A 60 -3.57 -7.00 55.86
C ALA A 60 -3.73 -6.60 57.36
N ALA A 61 -4.96 -6.38 57.85
CA ALA A 61 -5.22 -6.08 59.25
C ALA A 61 -5.47 -7.32 60.13
N ASP A 62 -5.81 -8.47 59.53
CA ASP A 62 -6.32 -9.65 60.26
C ASP A 62 -5.30 -10.80 60.44
N ASP A 63 -4.15 -10.79 59.74
CA ASP A 63 -3.17 -11.90 59.73
C ASP A 63 -1.91 -11.66 60.62
N PRO A 64 -1.57 -12.58 61.56
CA PRO A 64 -0.32 -12.54 62.33
C PRO A 64 0.88 -13.20 61.61
N PRO A 65 2.14 -12.88 62.00
CA PRO A 65 3.33 -13.21 61.20
C PRO A 65 3.79 -14.68 61.18
N SER A 66 4.52 -15.02 60.11
CA SER A 66 4.82 -16.36 59.59
C SER A 66 5.94 -17.17 60.28
N THR A 67 5.99 -18.48 60.00
CA THR A 67 7.18 -19.34 60.21
C THR A 67 7.55 -20.11 58.93
N GLN A 68 8.85 -20.15 58.59
CA GLN A 68 9.48 -20.99 57.54
C GLN A 68 9.83 -22.41 58.10
N PRO A 69 10.37 -23.44 57.36
CA PRO A 69 11.35 -23.34 56.24
C PRO A 69 11.43 -24.47 55.14
N SER A 70 12.43 -24.30 54.25
CA SER A 70 13.38 -25.30 53.66
C SER A 70 12.99 -26.38 52.61
N VAL A 71 13.46 -26.15 51.36
CA VAL A 71 14.55 -26.88 50.61
C VAL A 71 14.59 -28.42 50.52
N SER A 72 14.72 -28.96 49.29
CA SER A 72 15.68 -30.05 48.89
C SER A 72 15.76 -30.30 47.37
N VAL A 73 16.72 -31.14 46.91
CA VAL A 73 17.25 -31.26 45.52
C VAL A 73 17.49 -32.74 45.12
N THR A 74 17.56 -33.12 43.82
CA THR A 74 18.57 -34.03 43.15
C THR A 74 18.05 -34.70 41.84
N ALA A 75 18.97 -35.09 40.92
CA ALA A 75 18.75 -35.66 39.57
C ALA A 75 18.70 -37.23 39.53
N THR A 76 18.76 -38.01 38.43
CA THR A 76 19.84 -38.12 37.39
C THR A 76 19.53 -39.21 36.31
N THR A 77 20.10 -39.12 35.08
CA THR A 77 20.39 -40.24 34.09
C THR A 77 19.22 -41.00 33.41
N SER A 78 19.34 -41.75 32.27
CA SER A 78 20.45 -42.13 31.34
C SER A 78 19.95 -42.57 29.92
N ARG A 79 20.87 -42.82 28.95
CA ARG A 79 20.63 -43.28 27.53
C ARG A 79 21.38 -44.61 27.24
N PRO A 80 20.94 -45.49 26.30
CA PRO A 80 21.55 -45.63 24.95
C PRO A 80 20.49 -45.83 23.81
N THR A 81 20.67 -45.55 22.50
CA THR A 81 21.59 -46.08 21.44
C THR A 81 21.29 -47.58 21.12
N GLN A 82 21.11 -48.11 19.89
CA GLN A 82 21.44 -47.78 18.47
C GLN A 82 20.33 -48.41 17.52
N THR A 83 20.28 -48.64 16.18
CA THR A 83 21.20 -48.71 14.99
C THR A 83 20.44 -48.67 13.63
N SER A 84 21.17 -48.33 12.53
CA SER A 84 21.06 -48.81 11.10
C SER A 84 19.88 -48.51 10.13
N GLN A 85 20.30 -47.98 8.96
CA GLN A 85 19.69 -47.72 7.64
C GLN A 85 19.49 -49.00 6.76
N PRO A 86 19.31 -48.93 5.40
CA PRO A 86 18.28 -48.27 4.56
C PRO A 86 17.70 -49.21 3.46
N GLU A 87 16.78 -48.73 2.61
CA GLU A 87 16.54 -49.29 1.26
C GLU A 87 16.40 -48.19 0.18
N THR A 88 16.49 -48.57 -1.10
CA THR A 88 16.51 -47.67 -2.27
C THR A 88 15.96 -48.41 -3.49
N PHE A 89 15.16 -47.75 -4.34
CA PHE A 89 14.73 -48.28 -5.64
C PHE A 89 14.70 -47.19 -6.73
N THR A 90 14.67 -47.62 -8.00
CA THR A 90 15.15 -46.83 -9.14
C THR A 90 14.15 -46.73 -10.29
N THR A 91 13.96 -45.49 -10.77
CA THR A 91 13.62 -45.00 -12.12
C THR A 91 13.04 -45.94 -13.18
N LEU A 92 11.99 -45.48 -13.89
CA LEU A 92 11.90 -45.63 -15.36
C LEU A 92 10.99 -44.55 -16.00
N THR A 93 11.35 -44.12 -17.21
CA THR A 93 10.72 -43.04 -18.00
C THR A 93 9.95 -43.57 -19.20
N THR A 94 8.93 -42.84 -19.69
CA THR A 94 8.59 -42.81 -21.13
C THR A 94 7.83 -41.52 -21.49
N SER A 95 7.93 -41.10 -22.76
CA SER A 95 7.33 -39.88 -23.32
C SER A 95 6.45 -40.20 -24.54
N THR A 96 5.40 -39.39 -24.78
CA THR A 96 4.86 -39.16 -26.14
C THR A 96 3.97 -37.93 -26.20
N SER A 97 4.11 -37.15 -27.27
CA SER A 97 3.15 -36.13 -27.74
C SER A 97 2.69 -36.49 -29.16
N PRO A 98 1.56 -35.94 -29.63
CA PRO A 98 1.51 -35.59 -31.06
C PRO A 98 0.76 -34.29 -31.40
N THR A 99 1.40 -33.49 -32.26
CA THR A 99 0.80 -32.72 -33.37
C THR A 99 -0.17 -31.56 -33.06
N THR A 100 0.42 -30.37 -32.90
CA THR A 100 0.23 -29.19 -33.77
C THR A 100 -1.14 -28.98 -34.47
N THR A 101 -1.82 -27.89 -34.09
CA THR A 101 -2.55 -27.03 -35.03
C THR A 101 -1.97 -25.62 -34.97
N VAL A 102 -1.42 -25.12 -36.08
CA VAL A 102 -0.93 -23.73 -36.15
C VAL A 102 -2.14 -22.82 -36.37
N ASN A 103 -2.61 -22.18 -35.30
CA ASN A 103 -3.38 -20.95 -35.43
C ASN A 103 -2.42 -19.83 -35.83
N THR A 104 -2.91 -18.90 -36.66
CA THR A 104 -2.16 -17.68 -37.00
C THR A 104 -2.01 -16.83 -35.73
N VAL A 105 -0.77 -16.61 -35.33
CA VAL A 105 -0.40 -15.69 -34.24
C VAL A 105 -0.73 -14.27 -34.71
N ASP A 106 -1.69 -13.61 -34.06
CA ASP A 106 -1.80 -12.16 -34.12
C ASP A 106 -0.50 -11.55 -33.55
N PRO A 107 -0.02 -10.42 -34.09
CA PRO A 107 1.25 -9.86 -33.67
C PRO A 107 1.20 -9.50 -32.18
N GLU A 108 2.02 -10.23 -31.42
CA GLU A 108 2.40 -9.94 -30.04
C GLU A 108 2.72 -8.45 -29.91
N VAL A 109 1.96 -7.74 -29.05
CA VAL A 109 2.09 -6.29 -28.88
C VAL A 109 3.35 -6.03 -28.05
N GLU A 110 4.50 -6.01 -28.74
CA GLU A 110 5.81 -5.78 -28.10
C GLU A 110 5.76 -4.45 -27.33
N ALA A 111 5.95 -4.53 -26.02
CA ALA A 111 5.86 -3.39 -25.13
C ALA A 111 6.91 -2.32 -25.48
N ASP A 112 6.45 -1.09 -25.74
CA ASP A 112 7.32 0.04 -26.10
C ASP A 112 7.75 0.84 -24.85
N PRO A 113 9.05 0.80 -24.47
CA PRO A 113 9.54 1.57 -23.32
C PRO A 113 9.61 3.08 -23.57
N SER A 114 9.36 3.54 -24.81
CA SER A 114 9.22 4.96 -25.14
C SER A 114 7.89 5.56 -24.66
N GLN A 115 6.89 4.71 -24.35
CA GLN A 115 5.60 5.11 -23.79
C GLN A 115 5.40 4.50 -22.42
N HIS A 116 4.73 5.23 -21.52
CA HIS A 116 4.21 4.65 -20.28
C HIS A 116 3.10 3.62 -20.61
N PRO A 117 2.97 2.48 -19.91
CA PRO A 117 1.86 1.56 -20.14
C PRO A 117 0.50 2.23 -19.83
N ASP A 118 -0.56 1.77 -20.49
CA ASP A 118 -1.92 2.31 -20.33
C ASP A 118 -2.93 1.16 -20.23
N VAL A 119 -2.88 0.45 -19.10
CA VAL A 119 -3.76 -0.70 -18.83
C VAL A 119 -5.25 -0.32 -18.74
N LEU A 120 -5.55 0.98 -18.63
CA LEU A 120 -6.90 1.53 -18.54
C LEU A 120 -7.44 2.09 -19.87
N GLY A 121 -6.62 2.13 -20.93
CA GLY A 121 -7.00 2.65 -22.26
C GLY A 121 -7.40 4.14 -22.27
N LEU A 122 -6.75 4.96 -21.43
CA LEU A 122 -7.08 6.37 -21.25
C LEU A 122 -6.41 7.30 -22.27
N ARG A 123 -5.29 6.90 -22.88
CA ARG A 123 -4.47 7.71 -23.80
C ARG A 123 -5.28 8.22 -24.98
N ASP A 124 -6.12 7.38 -25.56
CA ASP A 124 -6.95 7.66 -26.75
C ASP A 124 -8.25 8.44 -26.47
N LEU A 125 -8.51 8.83 -25.21
CA LEU A 125 -9.71 9.60 -24.87
C LEU A 125 -9.68 11.02 -25.45
N LEU A 126 -10.78 11.44 -26.08
CA LEU A 126 -10.90 12.77 -26.69
C LEU A 126 -11.61 13.76 -25.76
N TYR A 127 -10.84 14.72 -25.24
CA TYR A 127 -11.35 15.85 -24.46
C TYR A 127 -11.62 17.10 -25.32
N GLN A 128 -12.35 18.06 -24.75
CA GLN A 128 -12.45 19.41 -25.30
C GLN A 128 -11.16 20.19 -25.00
N GLU A 129 -10.88 21.27 -25.74
CA GLU A 129 -9.66 22.09 -25.62
C GLU A 129 -9.43 22.60 -24.18
N THR A 130 -10.50 23.06 -23.51
CA THR A 130 -10.51 23.32 -22.07
C THR A 130 -11.77 22.68 -21.46
N PRO A 131 -11.69 21.45 -20.92
CA PRO A 131 -12.86 20.75 -20.39
C PRO A 131 -13.36 21.39 -19.09
N THR A 132 -14.51 20.96 -18.56
CA THR A 132 -15.07 21.46 -17.29
C THR A 132 -15.54 20.29 -16.42
N PHE A 133 -14.94 20.12 -15.24
CA PHE A 133 -15.17 18.98 -14.35
C PHE A 133 -15.95 19.36 -13.08
N ALA A 134 -16.69 18.40 -12.53
CA ALA A 134 -17.58 18.58 -11.39
C ALA A 134 -17.24 17.67 -10.19
N SER A 135 -16.13 16.94 -10.24
CA SER A 135 -15.68 16.03 -9.18
C SER A 135 -14.17 15.79 -9.23
N GLN A 136 -13.58 15.43 -8.09
CA GLN A 136 -12.16 15.08 -7.97
C GLN A 136 -11.76 13.99 -8.95
N ASN A 137 -12.55 12.92 -9.04
CA ASN A 137 -12.24 11.74 -9.84
C ASN A 137 -12.24 12.02 -11.36
N GLU A 138 -13.07 12.96 -11.85
CA GLU A 138 -13.01 13.43 -13.24
C GLU A 138 -11.72 14.22 -13.51
N VAL A 139 -11.28 15.04 -12.56
CA VAL A 139 -10.00 15.79 -12.65
C VAL A 139 -8.82 14.82 -12.64
N THR A 140 -8.74 13.90 -11.68
CA THR A 140 -7.67 12.87 -11.62
C THR A 140 -7.63 12.03 -12.90
N LYS A 141 -8.77 11.65 -13.47
CA LYS A 141 -8.83 10.89 -14.74
C LYS A 141 -8.28 11.71 -15.92
N TYR A 142 -8.59 13.01 -15.99
CA TYR A 142 -8.04 13.89 -17.03
C TYR A 142 -6.54 14.13 -16.86
N ILE A 143 -6.07 14.33 -15.62
CA ILE A 143 -4.65 14.52 -15.31
C ILE A 143 -3.85 13.26 -15.63
N LEU A 144 -4.36 12.06 -15.30
CA LEU A 144 -3.77 10.79 -15.72
C LEU A 144 -3.72 10.64 -17.25
N HIS A 145 -4.80 10.97 -17.96
CA HIS A 145 -4.81 11.00 -19.43
C HIS A 145 -3.76 11.97 -20.02
N LYS A 146 -3.54 13.13 -19.37
CA LYS A 146 -2.51 14.10 -19.76
C LYS A 146 -1.10 13.55 -19.57
N PHE A 147 -0.79 13.01 -18.39
CA PHE A 147 0.52 12.39 -18.10
C PHE A 147 0.79 11.19 -19.04
N LEU A 148 -0.20 10.34 -19.31
CA LEU A 148 -0.11 9.25 -20.29
C LEU A 148 0.17 9.71 -21.73
N ASN A 149 -0.06 10.97 -22.05
CA ASN A 149 0.26 11.60 -23.34
C ASN A 149 1.56 12.44 -23.31
N ASN A 150 2.29 12.46 -22.19
CA ASN A 150 3.42 13.35 -21.91
C ASN A 150 3.07 14.86 -21.99
N ASP A 151 1.81 15.20 -21.68
CA ASP A 151 1.36 16.59 -21.57
C ASP A 151 1.36 17.01 -20.10
N PHE A 152 2.22 17.99 -19.77
CA PHE A 152 2.48 18.47 -18.41
C PHE A 152 2.32 19.99 -18.29
N ASP A 153 1.70 20.66 -19.27
CA ASP A 153 1.53 22.12 -19.35
C ASP A 153 0.10 22.42 -19.87
N PHE A 154 -0.89 22.21 -18.99
CA PHE A 154 -2.30 22.14 -19.39
C PHE A 154 -3.26 22.80 -18.39
N ASN A 155 -4.41 23.24 -18.91
CA ASN A 155 -5.46 23.88 -18.14
C ASN A 155 -6.79 23.11 -18.24
N PHE A 156 -7.67 23.34 -17.27
CA PHE A 156 -9.06 22.86 -17.28
C PHE A 156 -9.93 23.73 -16.37
N TYR A 157 -11.25 23.73 -16.58
CA TYR A 157 -12.18 24.41 -15.68
C TYR A 157 -12.69 23.47 -14.57
N ILE A 158 -12.83 24.03 -13.37
CA ILE A 158 -13.50 23.46 -12.22
C ILE A 158 -14.83 24.20 -12.04
N ARG A 159 -15.90 23.47 -11.72
CA ARG A 159 -17.20 24.08 -11.40
C ARG A 159 -17.21 24.72 -10.02
N GLU A 160 -17.97 25.81 -9.88
CA GLU A 160 -18.11 26.53 -8.61
C GLU A 160 -18.68 25.65 -7.49
N GLU A 161 -19.66 24.78 -7.78
CA GLU A 161 -20.24 23.88 -6.78
C GLU A 161 -19.27 22.82 -6.22
N PHE A 162 -18.15 22.56 -6.92
CA PHE A 162 -17.10 21.62 -6.50
C PHE A 162 -15.91 22.38 -5.89
N TYR A 163 -15.58 23.58 -6.39
CA TYR A 163 -14.47 24.37 -5.85
C TYR A 163 -14.73 24.93 -4.44
N PHE A 164 -15.99 25.06 -4.00
CA PHE A 164 -16.35 25.57 -2.66
C PHE A 164 -16.96 24.52 -1.72
N ASP A 165 -16.74 23.22 -1.96
CA ASP A 165 -17.12 22.22 -0.95
C ASP A 165 -16.26 22.41 0.31
N GLU A 166 -16.90 22.74 1.45
CA GLU A 166 -16.20 23.05 2.70
C GLU A 166 -15.56 21.82 3.36
N ASP A 167 -15.91 20.60 2.90
CA ASP A 167 -15.24 19.34 3.30
C ASP A 167 -13.88 19.14 2.58
N LEU A 168 -13.49 19.99 1.61
CA LEU A 168 -12.21 19.94 0.88
C LEU A 168 -11.30 21.12 1.25
N GLU A 169 -10.08 20.87 1.74
CA GLU A 169 -9.11 21.92 2.14
C GLU A 169 -8.44 22.65 0.95
N LYS A 170 -9.09 22.62 -0.24
CA LYS A 170 -8.76 23.32 -1.51
C LYS A 170 -7.48 22.91 -2.25
N GLU A 171 -6.89 21.77 -1.91
CA GLU A 171 -5.73 21.18 -2.61
C GLU A 171 -6.12 20.23 -3.77
N ILE A 172 -7.34 20.37 -4.31
CA ILE A 172 -7.96 19.58 -5.42
C ILE A 172 -6.96 19.20 -6.52
N VAL A 173 -6.14 20.16 -6.97
CA VAL A 173 -5.23 19.97 -8.11
C VAL A 173 -3.98 19.17 -7.72
N SER A 174 -3.41 19.38 -6.53
CA SER A 174 -2.25 18.62 -6.05
C SER A 174 -2.65 17.17 -5.77
N ALA A 175 -3.73 16.99 -5.01
CA ALA A 175 -4.32 15.69 -4.74
C ALA A 175 -4.68 14.90 -6.02
N ALA A 176 -5.09 15.58 -7.09
CA ALA A 176 -5.36 14.92 -8.38
C ALA A 176 -4.09 14.56 -9.16
N CYS A 177 -3.01 15.36 -9.05
CA CYS A 177 -1.69 15.00 -9.61
C CYS A 177 -1.08 13.81 -8.86
N GLU A 178 -1.08 13.86 -7.53
CA GLU A 178 -0.63 12.80 -6.64
C GLU A 178 -1.42 11.51 -6.89
N THR A 179 -2.75 11.57 -6.89
CA THR A 179 -3.58 10.37 -7.12
C THR A 179 -3.41 9.80 -8.53
N ALA A 180 -3.10 10.61 -9.55
CA ALA A 180 -2.77 10.11 -10.89
C ALA A 180 -1.47 9.28 -10.92
N MET A 181 -0.56 9.45 -9.93
CA MET A 181 0.63 8.58 -9.78
C MET A 181 0.27 7.12 -9.53
N SER A 182 -0.96 6.81 -9.09
CA SER A 182 -1.44 5.43 -8.95
C SER A 182 -1.33 4.59 -10.23
N TYR A 183 -1.43 5.22 -11.40
CA TYR A 183 -1.21 4.58 -12.69
C TYR A 183 -0.05 5.18 -13.50
N TYR A 184 0.36 6.42 -13.23
CA TYR A 184 1.52 7.02 -13.91
C TYR A 184 2.89 6.65 -13.28
N LEU A 185 2.92 6.18 -12.03
CA LEU A 185 4.07 5.55 -11.34
C LEU A 185 5.38 6.34 -11.17
N PHE A 186 5.53 7.52 -11.77
CA PHE A 186 6.73 8.37 -11.67
C PHE A 186 6.38 9.76 -11.10
N SER A 187 6.91 10.10 -9.91
CA SER A 187 6.54 11.31 -9.15
C SER A 187 7.65 12.34 -8.95
N ALA A 188 8.83 12.12 -9.51
CA ALA A 188 9.99 13.01 -9.39
C ALA A 188 9.86 14.34 -10.18
N TYR A 189 8.74 15.06 -10.02
CA TYR A 189 8.49 16.34 -10.69
C TYR A 189 8.67 17.56 -9.76
N GLU A 190 9.00 18.69 -10.36
CA GLU A 190 8.89 20.02 -9.76
C GLU A 190 7.59 20.69 -10.21
N ILE A 191 6.89 21.36 -9.29
CA ILE A 191 5.70 22.14 -9.59
C ILE A 191 6.16 23.54 -10.01
N ILE A 192 6.01 23.86 -11.29
CA ILE A 192 6.40 25.17 -11.86
C ILE A 192 5.24 26.17 -11.72
N ASP A 193 4.03 25.76 -12.11
CA ASP A 193 2.78 26.50 -11.90
C ASP A 193 1.69 25.50 -11.46
N MET A 194 1.07 25.73 -10.30
CA MET A 194 -0.16 25.03 -9.92
C MET A 194 -1.06 25.98 -9.14
N TYR A 195 -2.16 26.40 -9.75
CA TYR A 195 -3.10 27.33 -9.12
C TYR A 195 -4.49 27.24 -9.74
N VAL A 196 -5.47 27.83 -9.06
CA VAL A 196 -6.85 27.98 -9.54
C VAL A 196 -7.26 29.45 -9.44
N GLU A 197 -7.62 30.08 -10.56
CA GLU A 197 -8.09 31.47 -10.62
C GLU A 197 -9.54 31.56 -11.15
N TYR A 198 -10.21 32.69 -10.95
CA TYR A 198 -11.57 32.90 -11.46
C TYR A 198 -11.53 33.62 -12.82
N ASP A 199 -12.03 32.94 -13.84
CA ASP A 199 -12.19 33.46 -15.20
C ASP A 199 -13.51 34.26 -15.30
N GLU A 200 -13.40 35.59 -15.17
CA GLU A 200 -14.54 36.53 -15.29
C GLU A 200 -15.25 36.47 -16.65
N LEU A 201 -14.62 35.95 -17.72
CA LEU A 201 -15.20 35.89 -19.05
C LEU A 201 -16.06 34.64 -19.24
N ASN A 202 -15.71 33.54 -18.57
CA ASN A 202 -16.40 32.25 -18.68
C ASN A 202 -17.23 31.87 -17.44
N GLU A 203 -17.22 32.70 -16.39
CA GLU A 203 -17.90 32.51 -15.10
C GLU A 203 -17.52 31.18 -14.41
N LYS A 204 -16.23 30.83 -14.44
CA LYS A 204 -15.70 29.53 -13.96
C LYS A 204 -14.35 29.67 -13.24
N TYR A 205 -13.97 28.64 -12.50
CA TYR A 205 -12.62 28.53 -11.94
C TYR A 205 -11.71 27.81 -12.92
N LEU A 206 -10.67 28.49 -13.41
CA LEU A 206 -9.65 27.93 -14.30
C LEU A 206 -8.51 27.38 -13.45
N ALA A 207 -8.23 26.09 -13.57
CA ALA A 207 -7.04 25.45 -13.03
C ALA A 207 -5.93 25.43 -14.08
N THR A 208 -4.72 25.79 -13.66
CA THR A 208 -3.47 25.72 -14.44
C THR A 208 -2.55 24.71 -13.79
N VAL A 209 -1.98 23.79 -14.59
CA VAL A 209 -0.99 22.79 -14.14
C VAL A 209 0.22 22.82 -15.06
N LYS A 210 1.39 23.03 -14.48
CA LYS A 210 2.69 22.96 -15.14
C LYS A 210 3.71 22.23 -14.26
N LEU A 211 4.15 21.06 -14.71
CA LEU A 211 5.12 20.21 -14.02
C LEU A 211 6.38 20.00 -14.87
N GLU A 212 7.55 19.93 -14.24
CA GLU A 212 8.83 19.58 -14.90
C GLU A 212 9.43 18.34 -14.23
N TYR A 213 9.65 17.26 -14.99
CA TYR A 213 10.21 16.01 -14.47
C TYR A 213 11.73 16.12 -14.29
N LYS A 214 12.21 15.77 -13.09
CA LYS A 214 13.64 15.62 -12.78
C LYS A 214 14.12 14.26 -13.30
N GLU A 215 15.33 14.23 -13.87
CA GLU A 215 15.99 13.03 -14.39
C GLU A 215 15.12 12.03 -15.19
N PRO A 216 14.32 12.46 -16.20
CA PRO A 216 13.42 11.58 -16.98
C PRO A 216 14.14 10.47 -17.79
N GLU A 217 15.48 10.51 -17.81
CA GLU A 217 16.37 9.43 -18.25
C GLU A 217 16.22 8.17 -17.36
N PHE A 218 16.11 8.34 -16.03
CA PHE A 218 15.93 7.26 -15.07
C PHE A 218 14.58 6.57 -15.23
N ASP A 219 13.51 7.32 -15.48
CA ASP A 219 12.18 6.78 -15.77
C ASP A 219 12.19 5.95 -17.06
N ARG A 220 12.94 6.38 -18.08
CA ARG A 220 13.12 5.60 -19.31
C ARG A 220 13.91 4.32 -19.04
N GLN A 221 14.95 4.36 -18.21
CA GLN A 221 15.70 3.15 -17.83
C GLN A 221 14.84 2.17 -17.00
N ALA A 222 13.94 2.67 -16.15
CA ALA A 222 12.95 1.84 -15.45
C ALA A 222 11.99 1.15 -16.44
N ARG A 223 11.48 1.88 -17.43
CA ARG A 223 10.64 1.32 -18.52
C ARG A 223 11.40 0.31 -19.38
N GLU A 224 12.64 0.61 -19.75
CA GLU A 224 13.52 -0.30 -20.49
C GLU A 224 13.76 -1.63 -19.73
N ALA A 225 14.05 -1.55 -18.42
CA ALA A 225 14.23 -2.73 -17.56
C ALA A 225 12.93 -3.54 -17.37
N ALA A 226 11.78 -2.88 -17.28
CA ALA A 226 10.48 -3.56 -17.21
C ALA A 226 10.17 -4.32 -18.51
N VAL A 227 10.46 -3.71 -19.67
CA VAL A 227 10.31 -4.37 -20.98
C VAL A 227 11.35 -5.48 -21.18
N GLU A 228 12.54 -5.39 -20.57
CA GLU A 228 13.52 -6.49 -20.55
C GLU A 228 13.00 -7.70 -19.75
N PHE A 229 12.36 -7.49 -18.60
CA PHE A 229 11.69 -8.59 -17.86
C PHE A 229 10.66 -9.31 -18.71
N LEU A 230 9.81 -8.58 -19.45
CA LEU A 230 8.81 -9.17 -20.36
C LEU A 230 9.42 -9.95 -21.52
N LYS A 231 10.66 -9.67 -21.92
CA LYS A 231 11.34 -10.37 -23.02
C LYS A 231 11.89 -11.73 -22.61
N ASP A 232 12.33 -11.86 -21.35
CA ASP A 232 12.72 -13.14 -20.77
C ASP A 232 11.51 -13.93 -20.24
N ASN A 233 10.44 -13.25 -19.81
CA ASN A 233 9.23 -13.82 -19.21
C ASN A 233 7.98 -13.27 -19.95
N PRO A 234 7.61 -13.80 -21.14
CA PRO A 234 6.54 -13.21 -21.95
C PRO A 234 5.14 -13.43 -21.34
N ALA A 235 4.39 -12.33 -21.23
CA ALA A 235 2.99 -12.34 -20.83
C ALA A 235 2.10 -13.06 -21.89
N PRO A 236 0.90 -13.57 -21.52
CA PRO A 236 0.01 -14.22 -22.47
C PRO A 236 -0.44 -13.26 -23.59
N ALA A 237 -0.12 -13.57 -24.85
CA ALA A 237 -0.42 -12.72 -26.01
C ALA A 237 -1.93 -12.48 -26.28
N ALA A 238 -2.83 -13.13 -25.54
CA ALA A 238 -4.27 -12.89 -25.56
C ALA A 238 -4.79 -12.08 -24.35
N GLY A 239 -3.88 -11.57 -23.52
CA GLY A 239 -4.17 -11.04 -22.19
C GLY A 239 -4.45 -12.15 -21.16
N PHE A 240 -4.46 -11.77 -19.88
CA PHE A 240 -4.95 -12.63 -18.81
C PHE A 240 -6.48 -12.75 -18.87
N ASN A 241 -7.01 -13.95 -18.64
CA ASN A 241 -8.45 -14.24 -18.67
C ASN A 241 -8.91 -15.19 -17.56
N ASP A 242 -8.04 -15.48 -16.60
CA ASP A 242 -8.34 -16.21 -15.38
C ASP A 242 -7.43 -15.76 -14.23
N PHE A 243 -8.01 -15.68 -13.03
CA PHE A 243 -7.39 -15.20 -11.80
C PHE A 243 -6.10 -15.96 -11.42
N GLU A 244 -6.03 -17.27 -11.65
CA GLU A 244 -4.89 -18.09 -11.20
C GLU A 244 -3.65 -17.91 -12.09
N ASN A 245 -3.81 -17.78 -13.42
CA ASN A 245 -2.69 -17.46 -14.31
C ASN A 245 -2.20 -16.01 -14.15
N GLU A 246 -3.11 -15.06 -13.92
CA GLU A 246 -2.75 -13.67 -13.56
C GLU A 246 -1.97 -13.62 -12.25
N LYS A 247 -2.48 -14.29 -11.20
CA LYS A 247 -1.81 -14.44 -9.90
C LYS A 247 -0.46 -15.14 -10.00
N ALA A 248 -0.33 -16.18 -10.84
CA ALA A 248 0.94 -16.85 -11.04
C ALA A 248 1.99 -15.91 -11.65
N TYR A 249 1.64 -15.19 -12.72
CA TYR A 249 2.55 -14.25 -13.36
C TYR A 249 2.87 -13.05 -12.45
N ALA A 250 1.89 -12.53 -11.71
CA ALA A 250 2.12 -11.52 -10.67
C ALA A 250 3.09 -12.02 -9.57
N LYS A 251 3.09 -13.32 -9.23
CA LYS A 251 4.06 -13.89 -8.29
C LYS A 251 5.47 -13.97 -8.87
N GLU A 252 5.60 -14.18 -10.18
CA GLU A 252 6.90 -14.13 -10.87
C GLU A 252 7.48 -12.71 -10.85
N ILE A 253 6.68 -11.66 -11.09
CA ILE A 253 7.10 -10.25 -10.93
C ILE A 253 7.49 -9.97 -9.47
N HIS A 254 6.61 -10.30 -8.52
CA HIS A 254 6.80 -10.07 -7.09
C HIS A 254 8.13 -10.64 -6.60
N ASP A 255 8.37 -11.92 -6.90
CA ASP A 255 9.57 -12.61 -6.47
C ASP A 255 10.82 -12.17 -7.25
N PHE A 256 10.70 -11.79 -8.52
CA PHE A 256 11.83 -11.24 -9.28
C PHE A 256 12.36 -9.96 -8.63
N ILE A 257 11.47 -9.04 -8.25
CA ILE A 257 11.87 -7.79 -7.60
C ILE A 257 12.40 -8.10 -6.19
N ALA A 258 11.64 -8.80 -5.35
CA ALA A 258 12.02 -9.07 -3.97
C ALA A 258 13.32 -9.90 -3.83
N ARG A 259 13.67 -10.79 -4.77
CA ARG A 259 14.97 -11.47 -4.76
C ARG A 259 16.14 -10.58 -5.22
N ARG A 260 15.86 -9.55 -6.02
CA ARG A 260 16.86 -8.67 -6.65
C ARG A 260 17.29 -7.51 -5.76
N ILE A 261 16.34 -6.90 -5.05
CA ILE A 261 16.54 -5.60 -4.40
C ILE A 261 16.77 -5.70 -2.88
N THR A 262 16.84 -4.56 -2.21
CA THR A 262 17.04 -4.45 -0.76
C THR A 262 16.35 -3.20 -0.23
N TYR A 263 15.72 -3.32 0.95
CA TYR A 263 15.02 -2.21 1.57
C TYR A 263 16.01 -1.16 2.07
N ALA A 264 15.79 0.11 1.73
CA ALA A 264 16.69 1.19 2.12
C ALA A 264 16.52 1.50 3.62
N PRO A 265 17.57 1.47 4.46
CA PRO A 265 17.44 1.71 5.90
C PRO A 265 16.94 3.11 6.28
N ILE A 266 16.96 4.06 5.34
CA ILE A 266 16.35 5.38 5.48
C ILE A 266 14.81 5.34 5.48
N GLY A 267 14.22 4.30 4.88
CA GLY A 267 12.77 4.06 4.86
C GLY A 267 12.16 3.65 6.21
N TYR A 268 12.96 3.57 7.28
CA TYR A 268 12.49 3.35 8.65
C TYR A 268 12.34 4.65 9.46
N ASP A 269 12.60 5.82 8.85
CA ASP A 269 12.47 7.13 9.49
C ASP A 269 11.90 8.15 8.49
N PRO A 270 10.58 8.40 8.52
CA PRO A 270 9.91 9.32 7.59
C PRO A 270 10.43 10.77 7.65
N GLU A 271 10.98 11.23 8.79
CA GLU A 271 11.56 12.58 8.84
C GLU A 271 12.80 12.67 7.93
N ASN A 272 13.62 11.62 7.82
CA ASN A 272 14.79 11.63 6.94
C ASN A 272 14.43 11.60 5.44
N LEU A 273 13.33 10.94 5.07
CA LEU A 273 12.84 10.94 3.68
C LEU A 273 12.37 12.34 3.24
N SER A 274 11.78 13.12 4.16
CA SER A 274 11.14 14.40 3.87
C SER A 274 12.07 15.53 3.38
N TYR A 275 13.39 15.32 3.44
CA TYR A 275 14.41 16.29 3.04
C TYR A 275 15.20 15.89 1.77
N LEU A 276 14.81 14.80 1.10
CA LEU A 276 15.52 14.26 -0.06
C LEU A 276 14.68 14.33 -1.34
N GLU A 277 15.35 14.37 -2.49
CA GLU A 277 14.70 14.20 -3.80
C GLU A 277 14.26 12.75 -3.99
N HIS A 278 13.17 12.50 -4.72
CA HIS A 278 12.53 11.17 -4.82
C HIS A 278 13.48 9.99 -5.15
N TYR A 279 14.44 10.18 -6.06
CA TYR A 279 15.44 9.15 -6.38
C TYR A 279 16.50 8.94 -5.27
N GLU A 280 16.83 9.98 -4.49
CA GLU A 280 17.73 9.93 -3.32
C GLU A 280 17.03 9.36 -2.08
N ALA A 281 15.71 9.54 -1.99
CA ALA A 281 14.82 8.89 -1.03
C ALA A 281 14.49 7.42 -1.42
N TYR A 282 15.01 6.95 -2.56
CA TYR A 282 14.81 5.62 -3.15
C TYR A 282 13.34 5.24 -3.44
N GLN A 283 12.51 6.23 -3.82
CA GLN A 283 11.05 6.10 -3.94
C GLN A 283 10.53 5.77 -5.35
N GLU A 284 11.34 5.78 -6.40
CA GLU A 284 10.88 5.63 -7.78
C GLU A 284 11.13 4.23 -8.36
N ALA A 285 10.41 3.84 -9.42
CA ALA A 285 10.58 2.53 -10.07
C ALA A 285 12.02 2.29 -10.58
N TYR A 286 12.77 3.35 -10.90
CA TYR A 286 14.19 3.28 -11.24
C TYR A 286 15.02 2.62 -10.14
N ASN A 287 14.77 2.97 -8.87
CA ASN A 287 15.50 2.43 -7.72
C ASN A 287 15.34 0.91 -7.57
N ALA A 288 14.15 0.38 -7.90
CA ALA A 288 13.88 -1.05 -7.87
C ALA A 288 14.37 -1.81 -9.13
N LEU A 289 14.29 -1.20 -10.33
CA LEU A 289 14.47 -1.93 -11.59
C LEU A 289 15.82 -1.72 -12.28
N ALA A 290 16.42 -0.53 -12.17
CA ALA A 290 17.55 -0.12 -13.00
C ALA A 290 18.76 0.44 -12.22
N ALA A 291 18.56 0.96 -11.01
CA ALA A 291 19.63 1.53 -10.20
C ALA A 291 20.75 0.49 -9.87
N PRO A 292 22.04 0.82 -10.03
CA PRO A 292 23.13 -0.16 -9.91
C PRO A 292 23.30 -0.83 -8.54
N ASP A 293 22.75 -0.21 -7.50
CA ASP A 293 22.77 -0.64 -6.10
C ASP A 293 21.51 -1.42 -5.68
N TYR A 294 20.46 -1.42 -6.51
CA TYR A 294 19.19 -2.14 -6.27
C TYR A 294 18.61 -1.93 -4.87
N THR A 295 18.62 -0.69 -4.38
CA THR A 295 18.08 -0.30 -3.08
C THR A 295 16.82 0.56 -3.26
N ALA A 296 15.74 0.25 -2.53
CA ALA A 296 14.45 0.95 -2.63
C ALA A 296 13.72 1.07 -1.29
N VAL A 297 12.81 2.03 -1.12
CA VAL A 297 11.78 2.00 -0.07
C VAL A 297 10.44 1.54 -0.63
N CYS A 298 9.40 1.43 0.20
CA CYS A 298 8.07 0.93 -0.17
C CYS A 298 7.50 1.51 -1.46
N ALA A 299 7.63 2.82 -1.67
CA ALA A 299 7.19 3.46 -2.92
C ALA A 299 7.94 2.93 -4.16
N GLY A 300 9.26 2.73 -4.07
CA GLY A 300 10.08 2.21 -5.17
C GLY A 300 9.78 0.74 -5.47
N TYR A 301 9.58 -0.09 -4.44
CA TYR A 301 9.09 -1.47 -4.57
C TYR A 301 7.75 -1.48 -5.34
N ALA A 302 6.76 -0.73 -4.84
CA ALA A 302 5.40 -0.75 -5.37
C ALA A 302 5.31 -0.18 -6.80
N ARG A 303 6.10 0.84 -7.14
CA ARG A 303 6.16 1.39 -8.51
C ARG A 303 6.90 0.46 -9.48
N GLY A 304 7.98 -0.18 -9.03
CA GLY A 304 8.68 -1.19 -9.81
C GLY A 304 7.76 -2.38 -10.17
N PHE A 305 6.99 -2.87 -9.20
CA PHE A 305 6.01 -3.93 -9.41
C PHE A 305 4.90 -3.51 -10.39
N ALA A 306 4.24 -2.37 -10.12
CA ALA A 306 3.18 -1.86 -10.97
C ALA A 306 3.65 -1.63 -12.41
N LEU A 307 4.89 -1.17 -12.63
CA LEU A 307 5.38 -0.87 -13.97
C LEU A 307 5.50 -2.15 -14.82
N ILE A 308 6.08 -3.22 -14.26
CA ILE A 308 6.16 -4.53 -14.95
C ILE A 308 4.75 -5.11 -15.15
N ALA A 309 3.91 -5.05 -14.12
CA ALA A 309 2.54 -5.59 -14.15
C ALA A 309 1.68 -4.90 -15.22
N GLN A 310 1.71 -3.56 -15.28
CA GLN A 310 0.97 -2.78 -16.28
C GLN A 310 1.48 -3.02 -17.70
N TYR A 311 2.80 -3.18 -17.92
CA TYR A 311 3.33 -3.59 -19.24
C TYR A 311 2.88 -4.99 -19.64
N ALA A 312 2.72 -5.91 -18.69
CA ALA A 312 2.18 -7.25 -18.93
C ALA A 312 0.65 -7.27 -19.13
N GLY A 313 -0.04 -6.13 -18.95
CA GLY A 313 -1.49 -6.02 -19.04
C GLY A 313 -2.25 -6.41 -17.76
N ILE A 314 -1.57 -6.57 -16.63
CA ILE A 314 -2.19 -6.74 -15.31
C ILE A 314 -2.58 -5.35 -14.79
N ASN A 315 -3.83 -5.21 -14.34
CA ASN A 315 -4.36 -3.94 -13.82
C ASN A 315 -3.90 -3.69 -12.38
N ALA A 316 -2.60 -3.40 -12.22
CA ALA A 316 -1.95 -3.09 -10.96
C ALA A 316 -1.80 -1.57 -10.77
N ALA A 317 -2.36 -1.04 -9.68
CA ALA A 317 -2.17 0.33 -9.24
C ALA A 317 -1.04 0.41 -8.18
N TYR A 318 -0.30 1.52 -8.19
CA TYR A 318 0.41 2.02 -7.02
C TYR A 318 -0.58 2.65 -6.04
N VAL A 319 -0.38 2.40 -4.74
CA VAL A 319 -1.23 2.91 -3.66
C VAL A 319 -0.35 3.58 -2.62
N TYR A 320 -0.74 4.78 -2.20
CA TYR A 320 -0.18 5.48 -1.05
C TYR A 320 -1.22 5.58 0.06
N GLY A 321 -0.76 5.52 1.30
CA GLY A 321 -1.59 5.66 2.49
C GLY A 321 -0.80 5.36 3.76
N ASN A 322 -1.39 4.61 4.66
CA ASN A 322 -0.88 4.41 6.02
C ASN A 322 -0.88 2.93 6.43
N GLU A 323 0.13 2.54 7.23
CA GLU A 323 0.11 1.29 8.02
C GLU A 323 -0.57 1.50 9.40
N ASP A 324 -0.51 2.71 9.97
CA ASP A 324 -1.20 3.08 11.22
C ASP A 324 -1.55 4.59 11.30
N GLU A 325 -1.93 5.12 12.48
CA GLU A 325 -2.29 6.54 12.63
C GLU A 325 -1.12 7.54 12.42
N ILE A 326 0.12 7.09 12.24
CA ILE A 326 1.33 7.94 12.13
C ILE A 326 2.34 7.54 11.04
N SER A 327 2.41 6.27 10.65
CA SER A 327 3.33 5.77 9.63
C SER A 327 2.70 5.75 8.23
N SER A 328 3.32 6.44 7.29
CA SER A 328 2.98 6.36 5.86
C SER A 328 3.60 5.13 5.19
N HIS A 329 2.84 4.48 4.32
CA HIS A 329 3.26 3.27 3.60
C HIS A 329 2.78 3.30 2.13
N ALA A 330 3.36 2.44 1.29
CA ALA A 330 3.01 2.31 -0.12
C ALA A 330 3.09 0.86 -0.61
N TRP A 331 2.05 0.42 -1.31
CA TRP A 331 1.83 -0.96 -1.74
C TRP A 331 1.13 -0.98 -3.10
N ASN A 332 0.69 -2.16 -3.55
CA ASN A 332 -0.09 -2.31 -4.78
C ASN A 332 -1.49 -2.88 -4.54
N MET A 333 -2.43 -2.43 -5.37
CA MET A 333 -3.72 -3.08 -5.55
C MET A 333 -3.83 -3.60 -6.97
N ILE A 334 -4.20 -4.87 -7.14
CA ILE A 334 -4.55 -5.46 -8.44
C ILE A 334 -6.07 -5.56 -8.54
N TYR A 335 -6.60 -5.18 -9.70
CA TYR A 335 -7.99 -5.39 -10.09
C TYR A 335 -8.06 -6.60 -11.04
N PRO A 336 -8.45 -7.79 -10.56
CA PRO A 336 -8.21 -9.03 -11.30
C PRO A 336 -8.98 -9.13 -12.62
N CYS A 337 -8.36 -9.76 -13.62
CA CYS A 337 -8.89 -9.89 -14.99
C CYS A 337 -10.25 -10.60 -15.11
N ASP A 338 -10.69 -11.35 -14.10
CA ASP A 338 -12.01 -12.01 -14.06
C ASP A 338 -13.14 -11.13 -13.48
N GLY A 339 -12.79 -9.94 -12.96
CA GLY A 339 -13.73 -9.01 -12.33
C GLY A 339 -14.11 -9.36 -10.89
N SER A 340 -13.30 -10.15 -10.19
CA SER A 340 -13.42 -10.33 -8.73
C SER A 340 -13.07 -9.06 -7.95
N GLU A 341 -13.29 -9.07 -6.63
CA GLU A 341 -12.87 -7.96 -5.76
C GLU A 341 -11.34 -7.73 -5.84
N PRO A 342 -10.87 -6.47 -5.69
CA PRO A 342 -9.45 -6.15 -5.75
C PRO A 342 -8.64 -6.80 -4.63
N VAL A 343 -7.36 -7.04 -4.91
CA VAL A 343 -6.42 -7.72 -4.00
C VAL A 343 -5.19 -6.87 -3.74
N LEU A 344 -4.63 -7.00 -2.54
CA LEU A 344 -3.41 -6.32 -2.12
C LEU A 344 -2.16 -7.14 -2.48
N VAL A 345 -1.11 -6.43 -2.88
CA VAL A 345 0.27 -6.92 -2.95
C VAL A 345 1.17 -5.91 -2.23
N ASP A 346 1.72 -6.28 -1.08
CA ASP A 346 2.89 -5.61 -0.50
C ASP A 346 4.11 -6.54 -0.61
N MET A 347 5.11 -6.07 -1.36
CA MET A 347 6.37 -6.78 -1.54
C MET A 347 7.34 -6.54 -0.39
N THR A 348 7.26 -5.41 0.32
CA THR A 348 8.20 -5.05 1.39
C THR A 348 8.00 -5.88 2.64
N TRP A 349 6.74 -6.13 3.03
CA TRP A 349 6.42 -7.02 4.15
C TRP A 349 6.54 -8.51 3.79
N ASN A 350 6.70 -8.83 2.50
CA ASN A 350 7.07 -10.17 2.01
C ASN A 350 8.59 -10.33 1.75
N ASP A 351 9.37 -9.25 1.70
CA ASP A 351 10.83 -9.27 1.58
C ASP A 351 11.44 -9.76 2.91
N THR A 352 12.09 -10.92 2.87
CA THR A 352 12.22 -11.76 4.07
C THR A 352 13.61 -12.31 4.32
N PHE A 353 14.62 -11.57 3.89
CA PHE A 353 15.93 -11.56 4.53
C PHE A 353 16.63 -10.19 4.49
N SER A 354 15.87 -9.09 4.64
CA SER A 354 16.38 -7.72 4.81
C SER A 354 17.09 -7.52 6.17
N GLY A 355 18.21 -8.21 6.35
CA GLY A 355 19.40 -7.65 7.02
C GLY A 355 20.27 -6.88 6.02
N ASP A 356 19.61 -6.24 5.05
CA ASP A 356 20.11 -5.42 3.96
C ASP A 356 21.14 -6.11 3.03
N VAL A 357 20.78 -7.28 2.49
CA VAL A 357 21.64 -8.08 1.58
C VAL A 357 20.85 -8.61 0.36
N PRO A 358 21.20 -8.19 -0.88
CA PRO A 358 20.58 -8.69 -2.11
C PRO A 358 20.81 -10.19 -2.37
N GLY A 359 19.92 -10.81 -3.14
CA GLY A 359 20.10 -12.17 -3.69
C GLY A 359 19.56 -13.30 -2.81
N GLN A 360 18.40 -13.11 -2.17
CA GLN A 360 17.70 -14.16 -1.41
C GLN A 360 17.07 -15.24 -2.31
N ASP A 361 17.13 -16.50 -1.89
CA ASP A 361 16.47 -17.61 -2.60
C ASP A 361 14.95 -17.67 -2.35
N TYR A 362 14.51 -17.27 -1.16
CA TYR A 362 13.12 -17.38 -0.68
C TYR A 362 12.52 -16.00 -0.45
N VAL A 363 11.21 -15.89 -0.68
CA VAL A 363 10.39 -14.69 -0.47
C VAL A 363 9.05 -15.18 0.09
N TYR A 364 8.50 -14.50 1.10
CA TYR A 364 7.20 -14.84 1.65
C TYR A 364 6.07 -14.41 0.69
N ASP A 365 4.84 -14.82 1.00
CA ASP A 365 3.64 -14.58 0.18
C ASP A 365 2.41 -14.22 1.04
N TYR A 366 2.61 -13.80 2.28
CA TYR A 366 1.53 -13.49 3.22
C TYR A 366 0.72 -12.26 2.79
N TYR A 367 1.40 -11.20 2.33
CA TYR A 367 0.78 -10.00 1.78
C TYR A 367 0.72 -10.03 0.24
N PHE A 368 0.70 -11.22 -0.38
CA PHE A 368 0.64 -11.37 -1.84
C PHE A 368 -0.74 -11.89 -2.31
N TYR A 369 -1.43 -11.11 -3.15
CA TYR A 369 -2.79 -11.40 -3.61
C TYR A 369 -3.76 -11.61 -2.42
N LEU A 370 -3.61 -10.78 -1.39
CA LEU A 370 -4.41 -10.78 -0.17
C LEU A 370 -5.76 -10.11 -0.42
N SER A 371 -6.84 -10.66 0.14
CA SER A 371 -8.17 -10.03 0.07
C SER A 371 -8.23 -8.76 0.91
N LEU A 372 -8.84 -7.68 0.41
CA LEU A 372 -9.09 -6.49 1.21
C LEU A 372 -10.12 -6.70 2.35
N GLU A 373 -10.80 -7.85 2.41
CA GLU A 373 -11.59 -8.26 3.60
C GLU A 373 -10.75 -8.93 4.71
N ASP A 374 -9.56 -9.42 4.36
CA ASP A 374 -8.61 -10.10 5.26
C ASP A 374 -7.45 -9.19 5.70
N ASP A 375 -7.25 -8.05 5.04
CA ASP A 375 -6.34 -6.99 5.49
C ASP A 375 -6.95 -6.10 6.58
N TYR A 376 -6.10 -5.69 7.52
CA TYR A 376 -6.44 -4.80 8.64
C TYR A 376 -5.35 -3.76 8.89
N GLU A 377 -4.38 -3.65 7.97
CA GLU A 377 -3.12 -2.94 8.18
C GLU A 377 -2.89 -1.88 7.09
N HIS A 378 -3.46 -1.98 5.89
CA HIS A 378 -3.21 -1.02 4.80
C HIS A 378 -4.40 -0.08 4.56
N PHE A 379 -4.25 1.18 4.94
CA PHE A 379 -5.29 2.21 4.84
C PHE A 379 -4.98 3.19 3.71
N PRO A 380 -5.54 3.03 2.50
CA PRO A 380 -5.26 3.93 1.38
C PRO A 380 -5.73 5.36 1.68
N GLU A 381 -5.00 6.35 1.17
CA GLU A 381 -5.42 7.75 1.28
C GLU A 381 -6.78 7.99 0.61
N ALA A 382 -7.55 8.94 1.12
CA ALA A 382 -8.97 9.08 0.79
C ALA A 382 -9.21 9.28 -0.72
N TYR A 383 -8.39 10.11 -1.37
CA TYR A 383 -8.46 10.33 -2.82
C TYR A 383 -7.99 9.12 -3.63
N TYR A 384 -7.00 8.37 -3.15
CA TYR A 384 -6.59 7.10 -3.76
C TYR A 384 -7.73 6.08 -3.72
N ALA A 385 -8.33 5.88 -2.55
CA ALA A 385 -9.45 4.96 -2.37
C ALA A 385 -10.64 5.30 -3.30
N ASP A 386 -11.09 6.57 -3.29
CA ASP A 386 -12.22 7.01 -4.09
C ASP A 386 -11.94 7.03 -5.60
N PHE A 387 -10.70 7.32 -6.04
CA PHE A 387 -10.33 7.31 -7.46
C PHE A 387 -10.15 5.89 -8.01
N LEU A 388 -9.41 5.03 -7.30
CA LEU A 388 -9.15 3.64 -7.74
C LEU A 388 -10.47 2.84 -7.84
N HIS A 389 -11.39 3.09 -6.89
CA HIS A 389 -12.74 2.57 -6.91
C HIS A 389 -13.62 3.16 -8.04
N PHE A 390 -13.37 4.38 -8.49
CA PHE A 390 -14.10 5.01 -9.61
C PHE A 390 -13.59 4.58 -10.98
N ILE A 391 -12.28 4.44 -11.16
CA ILE A 391 -11.66 4.23 -12.47
C ILE A 391 -11.81 2.78 -12.97
N ASN A 392 -12.04 1.84 -12.05
CA ASN A 392 -12.21 0.40 -12.29
C ASN A 392 -13.68 -0.06 -12.14
N ARG A 393 -14.64 0.70 -12.68
CA ARG A 393 -16.10 0.45 -12.56
C ARG A 393 -16.90 0.71 -13.84
#